data_AF-A0A177SAU1-F1
#
_entry.id   AF-A0A177SAU1-F1
#
_cell.length_a   1.000
_cell.length_b   1.000
_cell.length_c   1.000
_cell.angle_alpha   90.00
_cell.angle_beta   90.00
_cell.angle_gamma   90.00
#
_symmetry.space_group_name_H-M   'P 1'
#
loop_
_entity.id
_entity.type
_entity.pdbx_description
1 polymer ?
#
loop_
_entity_poly.entity_id
_entity_poly.type
_entity_poly.pdbx_seq_one_letter_code
_entity_poly.pdbx_strand_id
1 'polypeptide(L)'
;MTIDKAQLKALAWYTEDHLTDRSATTYNAHLAAIWAGKGWPVNPLFDDRQVDNLLAEIDKLRAELAGLRTGYEAQNEVIAGLRKDAERYNWAICRVQCAEALSAVVICHDGYKDKINERVDAYMEAWPCPVAAMAKESSHG
;
A
#
# COMPACT_ATOMS: atom_id res chain seq x y z
N MET A 1 -11.67 -10.86 4.93
CA MET A 1 -13.06 -10.55 5.35
C MET A 1 -13.97 -10.75 4.16
N THR A 2 -14.78 -11.79 4.19
CA THR A 2 -15.71 -12.12 3.09
C THR A 2 -17.01 -11.36 3.32
N ILE A 3 -17.47 -10.60 2.33
CA ILE A 3 -18.72 -9.86 2.42
C ILE A 3 -19.85 -10.82 2.07
N ASP A 4 -20.82 -11.00 2.98
CA ASP A 4 -21.95 -11.89 2.77
C ASP A 4 -23.04 -11.18 1.94
N LYS A 5 -23.30 -11.72 0.74
CA LYS A 5 -24.35 -11.24 -0.18
C LYS A 5 -25.73 -11.27 0.48
N ALA A 6 -26.03 -12.28 1.29
CA ALA A 6 -27.32 -12.40 1.96
C ALA A 6 -27.50 -11.29 3.02
N GLN A 7 -26.44 -10.95 3.75
CA GLN A 7 -26.45 -9.83 4.69
C GLN A 7 -26.65 -8.48 3.99
N LEU A 8 -26.05 -8.28 2.81
CA LEU A 8 -26.24 -7.04 2.03
C LEU A 8 -27.70 -6.88 1.54
N LYS A 9 -28.36 -7.97 1.16
CA LYS A 9 -29.79 -7.93 0.81
C LYS A 9 -30.68 -7.70 2.02
N ALA A 10 -30.26 -8.20 3.18
CA ALA A 10 -30.96 -8.05 4.45
C ALA A 10 -30.57 -6.76 5.21
N LEU A 11 -30.03 -5.75 4.52
CA LEU A 11 -29.60 -4.51 5.17
C LEU A 11 -30.76 -3.52 5.33
N ALA A 12 -31.72 -3.55 4.41
CA ALA A 12 -32.86 -2.64 4.40
C ALA A 12 -34.03 -3.21 3.61
N TRP A 13 -35.24 -2.81 4.02
CA TRP A 13 -36.50 -3.18 3.40
C TRP A 13 -37.40 -1.98 3.25
N TYR A 14 -38.32 -2.04 2.29
CA TYR A 14 -39.25 -0.95 2.02
C TYR A 14 -40.64 -1.45 1.63
N THR A 15 -41.64 -0.59 1.81
CA THR A 15 -43.01 -0.77 1.29
C THR A 15 -43.25 0.11 0.05
N GLU A 16 -44.27 -0.18 -0.76
CA GLU A 16 -44.49 0.43 -2.09
C GLU A 16 -44.38 1.96 -2.13
N ASP A 17 -44.77 2.64 -1.06
CA ASP A 17 -44.81 4.08 -0.87
C ASP A 17 -43.47 4.74 -0.47
N HIS A 18 -42.36 3.98 -0.40
CA HIS A 18 -41.05 4.46 0.05
C HIS A 18 -40.45 5.63 -0.74
N LEU A 19 -40.90 5.87 -1.97
CA LEU A 19 -40.48 7.01 -2.77
C LEU A 19 -41.11 8.33 -2.32
N THR A 20 -42.24 8.25 -1.62
CA THR A 20 -43.02 9.42 -1.16
C THR A 20 -43.08 9.53 0.36
N ASP A 21 -42.95 8.43 1.09
CA ASP A 21 -42.87 8.39 2.54
C ASP A 21 -41.55 7.76 3.00
N ARG A 22 -40.77 8.50 3.78
CA ARG A 22 -39.52 7.99 4.37
C ARG A 22 -39.76 6.95 5.46
N SER A 23 -40.94 6.95 6.08
CA SER A 23 -41.32 5.96 7.10
C SER A 23 -41.55 4.56 6.52
N ALA A 24 -41.76 4.48 5.20
CA ALA A 24 -41.91 3.26 4.42
C ALA A 24 -40.57 2.57 4.05
N THR A 25 -39.47 2.91 4.74
CA THR A 25 -38.20 2.19 4.67
C THR A 25 -37.71 1.85 6.08
N THR A 26 -37.20 0.64 6.29
CA THR A 26 -36.61 0.22 7.56
C THR A 26 -35.31 -0.54 7.36
N TYR A 27 -34.37 -0.33 8.30
CA TYR A 27 -33.11 -1.07 8.41
C TYR A 27 -33.18 -2.14 9.51
N ASN A 28 -34.35 -2.33 10.12
CA ASN A 28 -34.56 -3.29 11.20
C ASN A 28 -35.34 -4.51 10.68
N ALA A 29 -34.67 -5.67 10.64
CA ALA A 29 -35.25 -6.93 10.19
C ALA A 29 -36.52 -7.32 10.96
N HIS A 30 -36.59 -7.04 12.27
CA HIS A 30 -37.76 -7.32 13.08
C HIS A 30 -38.95 -6.43 12.69
N LEU A 31 -38.71 -5.15 12.37
CA LEU A 31 -39.78 -4.25 11.94
C LEU A 31 -40.29 -4.64 10.55
N ALA A 32 -39.39 -5.02 9.63
CA ALA A 32 -39.76 -5.56 8.32
C ALA A 32 -40.62 -6.83 8.45
N ALA A 33 -40.29 -7.72 9.39
CA ALA A 33 -41.09 -8.91 9.67
C ALA A 33 -42.49 -8.55 10.23
N ILE A 34 -42.60 -7.52 11.07
CA ILE A 34 -43.90 -7.01 11.54
C ILE A 34 -44.73 -6.48 10.37
N TRP A 35 -44.14 -5.69 9.47
CA TRP A 35 -44.83 -5.18 8.28
C TRP A 35 -45.34 -6.31 7.40
N ALA A 36 -44.50 -7.31 7.13
CA ALA A 36 -44.89 -8.51 6.40
C ALA A 36 -46.03 -9.28 7.11
N GLY A 37 -45.96 -9.43 8.44
CA GLY A 37 -47.01 -10.08 9.24
C GLY A 37 -48.35 -9.32 9.25
N LYS A 38 -48.33 -8.01 9.01
CA LYS A 38 -49.53 -7.18 8.79
C LYS A 38 -50.08 -7.28 7.36
N GLY A 39 -49.40 -8.01 6.47
CA GLY A 39 -49.78 -8.17 5.06
C GLY A 39 -49.29 -7.05 4.15
N TRP A 40 -48.36 -6.20 4.59
CA TRP A 40 -47.80 -5.16 3.74
C TRP A 40 -46.78 -5.74 2.75
N PRO A 41 -46.71 -5.22 1.51
CA PRO A 41 -45.71 -5.65 0.54
C PRO A 41 -44.33 -5.14 0.97
N VAL A 42 -43.47 -6.04 1.49
CA VAL A 42 -42.13 -5.70 1.96
C VAL A 42 -41.10 -6.25 0.99
N ASN A 43 -40.29 -5.36 0.40
CA ASN A 43 -39.25 -5.72 -0.56
C ASN A 43 -37.85 -5.34 -0.03
N PRO A 44 -36.80 -6.12 -0.31
CA PRO A 44 -35.42 -5.70 -0.04
C PRO A 44 -35.08 -4.43 -0.82
N LEU A 45 -34.42 -3.47 -0.17
CA LEU A 45 -34.02 -2.20 -0.80
C LEU A 45 -32.95 -2.41 -1.88
N PHE A 46 -32.08 -3.40 -1.70
CA PHE A 46 -31.02 -3.74 -2.63
C PHE A 46 -31.38 -5.01 -3.39
N ASP A 47 -31.47 -4.90 -4.71
CA ASP A 47 -31.72 -6.05 -5.58
C ASP A 47 -30.46 -6.88 -5.85
N ASP A 48 -30.64 -8.08 -6.40
CA ASP A 48 -29.55 -9.01 -6.72
C ASP A 48 -28.48 -8.40 -7.63
N ARG A 49 -28.92 -7.63 -8.63
CA ARG A 49 -28.04 -7.05 -9.64
C ARG A 49 -27.21 -5.91 -9.07
N GLN A 50 -27.81 -5.07 -8.23
CA GLN A 50 -27.11 -4.00 -7.51
C GLN A 50 -26.04 -4.58 -6.60
N VAL A 51 -26.38 -5.61 -5.81
CA VAL A 51 -25.41 -6.26 -4.92
C VAL A 51 -24.29 -6.94 -5.72
N ASP A 52 -24.61 -7.62 -6.82
CA ASP A 52 -23.59 -8.25 -7.68
C ASP A 52 -22.64 -7.24 -8.32
N ASN A 53 -23.17 -6.11 -8.81
CA ASN A 53 -22.34 -5.05 -9.37
C ASN A 53 -21.39 -4.46 -8.32
N LEU A 54 -21.88 -4.19 -7.11
CA LEU A 54 -21.07 -3.66 -6.02
C LEU A 54 -19.98 -4.64 -5.58
N LEU A 55 -20.31 -5.93 -5.48
CA LEU A 55 -19.31 -6.96 -5.14
C LEU A 55 -18.23 -7.08 -6.22
N ALA A 56 -18.62 -7.04 -7.50
CA ALA A 56 -17.67 -7.05 -8.61
C ALA A 56 -16.75 -5.81 -8.61
N GLU A 57 -17.30 -4.64 -8.28
CA GLU A 57 -16.52 -3.40 -8.14
C GLU A 57 -15.55 -3.47 -6.95
N ILE A 58 -15.99 -4.01 -5.81
CA ILE A 58 -15.13 -4.23 -4.63
C ILE A 58 -13.96 -5.15 -4.98
N ASP A 59 -14.22 -6.25 -5.69
CA ASP A 59 -13.18 -7.20 -6.08
C ASP A 59 -12.20 -6.59 -7.08
N LYS A 60 -12.70 -5.79 -8.04
CA LYS A 60 -11.87 -5.00 -8.95
C LYS A 60 -10.97 -4.03 -8.17
N LEU A 61 -11.54 -3.23 -7.27
CA LEU A 61 -10.79 -2.26 -6.46
C LEU A 61 -9.75 -2.94 -5.56
N ARG A 62 -10.07 -4.11 -5.00
CA ARG A 62 -9.11 -4.92 -4.23
C ARG A 62 -7.94 -5.39 -5.09
N ALA A 63 -8.20 -5.82 -6.32
CA ALA A 63 -7.15 -6.21 -7.26
C ALA A 63 -6.27 -5.00 -7.65
N GLU A 64 -6.88 -3.84 -7.93
CA GLU A 64 -6.15 -2.61 -8.22
C GLU A 64 -5.27 -2.16 -7.04
N LEU A 65 -5.81 -2.19 -5.82
CA LEU A 65 -5.05 -1.88 -4.60
C LEU A 65 -3.90 -2.85 -4.37
N ALA A 66 -4.10 -4.15 -4.61
CA ALA A 66 -3.03 -5.13 -4.51
C ALA A 66 -1.91 -4.83 -5.52
N GLY A 67 -2.26 -4.53 -6.77
CA GLY A 67 -1.30 -4.14 -7.80
C GLY A 67 -0.52 -2.87 -7.42
N LEU A 68 -1.22 -1.81 -7.00
CA LEU A 68 -0.58 -0.56 -6.55
C LEU A 68 0.35 -0.79 -5.37
N ARG A 69 -0.05 -1.61 -4.40
CA ARG A 69 0.79 -1.96 -3.26
C ARG A 69 2.08 -2.67 -3.70
N THR A 70 1.99 -3.66 -4.58
CA THR A 70 3.19 -4.35 -5.09
C THR A 70 4.09 -3.40 -5.88
N GLY A 71 3.52 -2.50 -6.67
CA GLY A 71 4.28 -1.47 -7.40
C GLY A 71 4.98 -0.50 -6.46
N TYR A 72 4.32 -0.08 -5.39
CA TYR A 72 4.89 0.79 -4.36
C TYR A 72 6.01 0.10 -3.57
N GLU A 73 5.84 -1.17 -3.21
CA GLU A 73 6.88 -1.98 -2.55
C GLU A 73 8.12 -2.11 -3.45
N ALA A 74 7.95 -2.46 -4.73
CA ALA A 74 9.05 -2.53 -5.70
C ALA A 74 9.73 -1.16 -5.91
N GLN A 75 8.97 -0.08 -5.98
CA GLN A 75 9.52 1.27 -6.09
C GLN A 75 10.38 1.63 -4.86
N ASN A 76 9.92 1.28 -3.66
CA ASN A 76 10.67 1.52 -2.42
C ASN A 76 11.98 0.73 -2.37
N GLU A 77 12.01 -0.50 -2.87
CA GLU A 77 13.25 -1.29 -2.98
C GLU A 77 14.26 -0.60 -3.92
N VAL A 78 13.81 -0.11 -5.07
CA VAL A 78 14.65 0.65 -6.00
C VAL A 78 15.18 1.93 -5.33
N ILE A 79 14.32 2.68 -4.64
CA ILE A 79 14.72 3.90 -3.92
C ILE A 79 15.76 3.57 -2.84
N ALA A 80 15.59 2.48 -2.09
CA ALA A 80 16.54 2.05 -1.07
C ALA A 80 17.91 1.73 -1.69
N GLY A 81 17.93 1.01 -2.82
CA GLY A 81 19.16 0.73 -3.58
C GLY A 81 19.85 2.00 -4.07
N LEU A 82 19.09 2.94 -4.66
CA LEU A 82 19.63 4.21 -5.16
C LEU A 82 20.18 5.10 -4.03
N ARG A 83 19.53 5.13 -2.86
CA ARG A 83 20.04 5.84 -1.69
C ARG A 83 21.37 5.27 -1.23
N LYS A 84 21.50 3.94 -1.20
CA LYS A 84 22.76 3.27 -0.85
C LYS A 84 23.86 3.57 -1.87
N ASP A 85 23.54 3.52 -3.17
CA ASP A 85 24.49 3.91 -4.22
C ASP A 85 24.92 5.39 -4.07
N ALA A 86 23.99 6.29 -3.74
CA ALA A 86 24.31 7.70 -3.45
C ALA A 86 25.24 7.86 -2.24
N GLU A 87 25.03 7.10 -1.16
CA GLU A 87 25.93 7.09 0.00
C GLU A 87 27.35 6.62 -0.37
N ARG A 88 27.47 5.60 -1.21
CA ARG A 88 28.77 5.12 -1.72
C ARG A 88 29.48 6.18 -2.54
N TYR A 89 28.77 6.87 -3.43
CA TYR A 89 29.35 7.97 -4.20
C TYR A 89 29.77 9.14 -3.29
N ASN A 90 28.93 9.52 -2.32
CA ASN A 90 29.25 10.55 -1.35
C ASN A 90 30.50 10.20 -0.53
N TRP A 91 30.65 8.95 -0.11
CA TRP A 91 31.86 8.48 0.56
C TRP A 91 33.09 8.56 -0.35
N ALA A 92 32.98 8.10 -1.60
CA ALA A 92 34.10 8.11 -2.55
C ALA A 92 34.62 9.52 -2.83
N ILE A 93 33.74 10.53 -2.87
CA ILE A 93 34.13 11.93 -3.09
C ILE A 93 34.55 12.66 -1.80
N CYS A 94 34.34 12.06 -0.62
CA CYS A 94 34.59 12.71 0.67
C CYS A 94 36.07 13.06 0.88
N ARG A 95 36.99 12.21 0.41
CA ARG A 95 38.46 12.39 0.50
C ARG A 95 39.19 11.66 -0.62
N VAL A 96 40.40 12.12 -0.94
CA VAL A 96 41.27 11.49 -1.95
C VAL A 96 41.54 10.02 -1.62
N GLN A 97 41.76 9.67 -0.35
CA GLN A 97 41.99 8.27 0.06
C GLN A 97 40.77 7.37 -0.19
N CYS A 98 39.55 7.92 -0.14
CA CYS A 98 38.32 7.17 -0.44
C CYS A 98 38.20 6.92 -1.95
N ALA A 99 38.59 7.90 -2.79
CA ALA A 99 38.64 7.75 -4.23
C ALA A 99 39.72 6.74 -4.68
N GLU A 100 40.89 6.75 -4.05
CA GLU A 100 41.96 5.77 -4.30
C GLU A 100 41.52 4.34 -3.91
N ALA A 101 40.88 4.19 -2.74
CA ALA A 101 40.33 2.91 -2.31
C ALA A 101 39.25 2.40 -3.29
N LEU A 102 38.34 3.26 -3.75
CA LEU A 102 37.35 2.89 -4.76
C LEU A 102 38.03 2.45 -6.06
N SER A 103 39.01 3.22 -6.55
CA SER A 103 39.76 2.88 -7.77
C SER A 103 40.43 1.51 -7.67
N ALA A 104 41.09 1.22 -6.55
CA ALA A 104 41.68 -0.10 -6.30
C ALA A 104 40.64 -1.22 -6.29
N VAL A 105 39.48 -1.01 -5.65
CA VAL A 105 38.38 -1.99 -5.60
C VAL A 105 37.82 -2.25 -7.01
N VAL A 106 37.62 -1.21 -7.82
CA VAL A 106 37.12 -1.35 -9.21
C VAL A 106 38.10 -2.14 -10.06
N ILE A 107 39.40 -1.83 -9.98
CA ILE A 107 40.46 -2.54 -10.72
C ILE A 107 40.52 -4.01 -10.31
N CYS A 108 40.46 -4.32 -9.01
CA CYS A 108 40.53 -5.69 -8.50
C CYS A 108 39.32 -6.57 -8.84
N HIS A 109 38.19 -5.97 -9.18
CA HIS A 109 36.93 -6.69 -9.42
C HIS A 109 36.40 -6.56 -10.85
N ASP A 110 37.20 -6.01 -11.78
CA ASP A 110 36.92 -5.93 -13.22
C ASP A 110 35.48 -5.44 -13.55
N GLY A 111 35.00 -4.46 -12.77
CA GLY A 111 33.66 -3.89 -12.96
C GLY A 111 32.49 -4.74 -12.44
N TYR A 112 32.72 -5.84 -11.71
CA TYR A 112 31.64 -6.64 -11.12
C TYR A 112 30.93 -5.88 -9.99
N LYS A 113 29.81 -5.22 -10.33
CA LYS A 113 29.10 -4.25 -9.49
C LYS A 113 28.83 -4.75 -8.07
N ASP A 114 28.35 -5.98 -7.91
CA ASP A 114 27.95 -6.47 -6.59
C ASP A 114 29.16 -6.66 -5.65
N LYS A 115 30.30 -7.12 -6.18
CA LYS A 115 31.54 -7.27 -5.39
C LYS A 115 32.16 -5.92 -5.08
N ILE A 116 32.11 -4.99 -6.02
CA ILE A 116 32.54 -3.60 -5.79
C ILE A 116 31.71 -3.00 -4.66
N ASN A 117 30.38 -3.10 -4.74
CA ASN A 117 29.47 -2.61 -3.72
C ASN A 117 29.70 -3.24 -2.34
N GLU A 118 29.87 -4.57 -2.29
CA GLU A 118 30.18 -5.30 -1.05
C GLU A 118 31.49 -4.80 -0.41
N ARG A 119 32.54 -4.61 -1.22
CA ARG A 119 33.83 -4.11 -0.73
C ARG A 119 33.74 -2.67 -0.28
N VAL A 120 33.13 -1.79 -1.08
CA VAL A 120 32.96 -0.37 -0.72
C VAL A 120 32.18 -0.24 0.59
N ASP A 121 31.11 -1.02 0.79
CA ASP A 121 30.38 -1.03 2.05
C ASP A 121 31.28 -1.39 3.25
N ALA A 122 32.14 -2.41 3.11
CA ALA A 122 33.09 -2.81 4.15
C ALA A 122 34.14 -1.71 4.46
N TYR A 123 34.61 -1.00 3.43
CA TYR A 123 35.52 0.14 3.60
C TYR A 123 34.82 1.33 4.25
N MET A 124 33.55 1.60 3.91
CA MET A 124 32.74 2.64 4.53
C MET A 124 32.52 2.37 6.03
N GLU A 125 32.33 1.12 6.42
CA GLU A 125 32.19 0.71 7.82
C GLU A 125 33.50 0.85 8.60
N ALA A 126 34.62 0.45 8.00
CA ALA A 126 35.94 0.57 8.62
C ALA A 126 36.42 2.03 8.72
N TRP A 127 36.13 2.84 7.69
CA TRP A 127 36.56 4.24 7.56
C TRP A 127 35.36 5.15 7.23
N PRO A 128 34.50 5.43 8.22
CA PRO A 128 33.34 6.29 8.02
C PRO A 128 33.74 7.70 7.62
N CYS A 129 33.08 8.25 6.59
CA CYS A 129 33.32 9.62 6.14
C CYS A 129 32.85 10.62 7.23
N PRO A 130 33.72 11.56 7.68
CA PRO A 130 33.36 12.50 8.74
C PRO A 130 32.27 13.50 8.34
N VAL A 131 32.08 13.77 7.04
CA VAL A 131 30.98 14.63 6.54
C VAL A 131 29.62 13.96 6.74
N ALA A 132 29.55 12.62 6.63
CA ALA A 132 28.32 11.86 6.89
C ALA A 132 27.99 11.80 8.40
N ALA A 133 29.00 11.83 9.27
CA ALA A 133 28.81 11.92 10.73
C ALA A 133 28.22 13.28 11.14
N MET A 134 28.70 14.39 10.56
CA MET A 134 28.18 15.74 10.86
C MET A 134 26.77 16.00 10.31
N ALA A 135 26.39 15.40 9.16
CA ALA A 135 25.04 15.52 8.59
C ALA A 135 23.98 14.77 9.42
N LYS A 136 24.34 13.65 10.07
CA LYS A 136 23.45 12.93 10.99
C LYS A 136 23.14 13.74 12.25
N GLU A 137 24.15 14.43 12.82
CA GLU A 137 24.00 15.26 14.03
C GLU A 137 23.15 16.53 13.79
N SER A 138 23.16 17.08 12.57
CA SER A 138 22.40 18.28 12.22
C SER A 138 20.94 18.04 11.84
N SER A 139 20.53 16.79 11.61
CA SER A 139 19.15 16.40 11.29
C SER A 139 18.26 16.04 12.50
N HIS A 140 18.85 16.05 13.71
CA HIS A 140 18.14 15.81 14.98
C HIS A 140 17.87 17.12 15.77
N GLY A 141 17.95 18.28 15.10
CA GLY A 141 17.66 19.60 15.66
C GLY A 141 16.29 20.13 15.24
#